data_AF-A0A3D1PFM2-F1
#
_entry.id   AF-A0A3D1PFM2-F1
#
_cell.length_a   1.000
_cell.length_b   1.000
_cell.length_c   1.000
_cell.angle_alpha   90.00
_cell.angle_beta   90.00
_cell.angle_gamma   90.00
#
_symmetry.space_group_name_H-M   'P 1'
#
loop_
_entity.id
_entity.type
_entity.pdbx_description
1 polymer ?
#
loop_
_entity_poly.entity_id
_entity_poly.type
_entity_poly.pdbx_seq_one_letter_code
_entity_poly.pdbx_strand_id
1 'polypeptide(L)'
;MLRKLTTLFLTLTLCWTTVACGGSNETTPQARNVNSSAAAPSRIADGKYPVQQAEYDDGSGQYTLFLLNTPAGTPPEFRTENLQMARLTDEQIKAGEKSHLKVENGQPALYLTEDFKIQYTHNVTETQTNPQTGQQETVVVRRENNFWAPFAGAVAGNIAGQAIGSLLFRPQYYVPPVYQPGTSVLRGYGGYGSSYGQAVDRYRTRYNAPPAAVRNRQIFRT
;
A
#
# COMPACT_ATOMS: atom_id res chain seq x y z
N MET A 1 -28.93 -39.17 -38.03
CA MET A 1 -28.89 -37.96 -38.88
C MET A 1 -29.30 -36.67 -38.15
N LEU A 2 -30.02 -36.71 -37.02
CA LEU A 2 -30.50 -35.50 -36.31
C LEU A 2 -29.47 -34.85 -35.36
N ARG A 3 -28.42 -35.58 -34.95
CA ARG A 3 -27.37 -35.08 -34.01
C ARG A 3 -26.28 -34.22 -34.65
N LYS A 4 -26.16 -34.23 -35.99
CA LYS A 4 -25.16 -33.42 -36.72
C LYS A 4 -25.71 -32.05 -37.12
N LEU A 5 -27.04 -31.90 -37.20
CA LEU A 5 -27.69 -30.64 -37.57
C LEU A 5 -27.68 -29.63 -36.41
N THR A 6 -27.75 -30.11 -35.16
CA THR A 6 -27.69 -29.26 -33.96
C THR A 6 -26.32 -28.63 -33.74
N THR A 7 -25.24 -29.33 -34.11
CA THR A 7 -23.87 -28.80 -33.96
C THR A 7 -23.59 -27.65 -34.93
N LEU A 8 -24.13 -27.71 -36.15
CA LEU A 8 -23.98 -26.64 -37.14
C LEU A 8 -24.74 -25.36 -36.73
N PHE A 9 -25.91 -25.51 -36.10
CA PHE A 9 -26.73 -24.39 -35.65
C PHE A 9 -26.13 -23.66 -34.43
N LEU A 10 -25.40 -24.39 -33.58
CA LEU A 10 -24.74 -23.82 -32.40
C LEU A 10 -23.49 -22.98 -32.76
N THR A 11 -22.76 -23.33 -33.83
CA THR A 11 -21.58 -22.57 -34.26
C THR A 11 -21.93 -21.32 -35.06
N LEU A 12 -23.07 -21.32 -35.77
CA LEU A 12 -23.47 -20.19 -36.62
C LEU A 12 -24.09 -19.03 -35.81
N THR A 13 -24.65 -19.31 -34.62
CA THR A 13 -25.19 -18.28 -33.71
C THR A 13 -24.12 -17.59 -32.87
N LEU A 14 -22.94 -18.21 -32.69
CA LEU A 14 -21.87 -17.64 -31.87
C LEU A 14 -20.98 -16.63 -32.63
N CYS A 15 -21.04 -16.61 -33.96
CA CYS A 15 -20.22 -15.71 -34.80
C CYS A 15 -20.88 -14.36 -35.13
N TRP A 16 -22.05 -14.03 -34.56
CA TRP A 16 -22.81 -12.81 -34.95
C TRP A 16 -22.99 -11.76 -33.84
N THR A 17 -22.16 -11.76 -32.80
CA THR A 17 -22.16 -10.70 -31.76
C THR A 17 -20.87 -9.87 -31.75
N THR A 18 -20.52 -9.32 -32.91
CA THR A 18 -19.67 -8.13 -33.07
C THR A 18 -20.40 -7.29 -34.12
N VAL A 19 -20.97 -6.11 -33.81
CA VAL A 19 -20.32 -4.80 -33.75
C VAL A 19 -21.29 -3.80 -33.08
N ALA A 20 -20.88 -3.19 -31.96
CA ALA A 20 -21.28 -1.87 -31.41
C ALA A 20 -20.62 -1.80 -30.03
N CYS A 21 -19.65 -0.94 -29.73
CA CYS A 21 -19.78 0.51 -29.77
C CYS A 21 -18.48 1.17 -30.25
N GLY A 22 -18.67 2.16 -31.14
CA GLY A 22 -17.65 3.13 -31.49
C GLY A 22 -17.29 4.01 -30.30
N GLY A 23 -16.09 4.56 -30.36
CA GLY A 23 -15.47 5.29 -29.28
C GLY A 23 -16.19 6.60 -28.94
N SER A 24 -16.19 6.85 -27.64
CA SER A 24 -16.18 8.18 -27.08
C SER A 24 -14.95 8.25 -26.18
N ASN A 25 -14.02 9.14 -26.51
CA ASN A 25 -12.98 9.58 -25.58
C ASN A 25 -13.70 10.22 -24.39
N GLU A 26 -13.92 9.44 -23.33
CA GLU A 26 -14.27 9.99 -22.05
C GLU A 26 -13.04 10.68 -21.49
N THR A 27 -12.95 11.98 -21.74
CA THR A 27 -12.19 12.89 -20.91
C THR A 27 -12.66 12.69 -19.48
N THR A 28 -11.89 11.95 -18.70
CA THR A 28 -12.13 11.77 -17.27
C THR A 28 -12.24 13.18 -16.67
N PRO A 29 -13.36 13.57 -16.04
CA PRO A 29 -13.39 14.81 -15.31
C PRO A 29 -12.34 14.69 -14.22
N GLN A 30 -11.30 15.52 -14.29
CA GLN A 30 -10.46 15.78 -13.13
C GLN A 30 -11.41 16.24 -12.02
N ALA A 31 -11.66 15.35 -11.06
CA ALA A 31 -12.35 15.69 -9.84
C ALA A 31 -11.52 16.79 -9.17
N ARG A 32 -11.92 18.04 -9.40
CA ARG A 32 -11.44 19.19 -8.66
C ARG A 32 -12.03 19.02 -7.27
N ASN A 33 -11.29 18.31 -6.41
CA ASN A 33 -11.66 18.08 -5.04
C ASN A 33 -11.48 19.40 -4.30
N VAL A 34 -12.52 20.25 -4.33
CA VAL A 34 -12.61 21.48 -3.55
C VAL A 34 -13.14 21.13 -2.17
N ASN A 35 -12.45 20.21 -1.48
CA ASN A 35 -12.54 20.11 -0.04
C ASN A 35 -11.18 20.59 0.48
N SER A 36 -11.17 21.80 1.03
CA SER A 36 -10.15 22.22 1.98
C SER A 36 -10.24 21.30 3.20
N SER A 37 -9.72 20.08 3.06
CA SER A 37 -9.53 19.14 4.16
C SER A 37 -8.56 19.81 5.12
N ALA A 38 -9.02 20.12 6.33
CA ALA A 38 -8.12 20.37 7.44
C ALA A 38 -7.05 19.27 7.43
N ALA A 39 -5.78 19.65 7.58
CA ALA A 39 -4.68 18.70 7.56
C ALA A 39 -5.00 17.54 8.50
N ALA A 40 -5.03 16.31 7.96
CA ALA A 40 -5.40 15.15 8.75
C ALA A 40 -4.48 15.05 9.97
N PRO A 41 -5.04 14.76 11.16
CA PRO A 41 -4.26 14.77 12.39
C PRO A 41 -3.17 13.69 12.37
N SER A 42 -2.00 14.06 12.88
CA SER A 42 -0.91 13.13 13.19
C SER A 42 -0.95 12.62 14.62
N ARG A 43 -1.95 13.04 15.40
CA ARG A 43 -2.19 12.61 16.78
C ARG A 43 -3.66 12.23 16.93
N ILE A 44 -3.90 11.10 17.57
CA ILE A 44 -5.23 10.62 17.95
C ILE A 44 -5.15 10.15 19.41
N ALA A 45 -6.28 10.15 20.11
CA ALA A 45 -6.34 9.66 21.48
C ALA A 45 -5.91 8.19 21.59
N ASP A 46 -5.52 7.79 22.79
CA ASP A 46 -5.26 6.38 23.08
C ASP A 46 -6.53 5.55 22.88
N GLY A 47 -6.37 4.36 22.30
CA GLY A 47 -7.51 3.52 21.96
C GLY A 47 -7.21 2.50 20.87
N LYS A 48 -8.27 1.84 20.43
CA LYS A 48 -8.24 0.82 19.38
C LYS A 48 -9.26 1.19 18.31
N TYR A 49 -8.77 1.46 17.11
CA TYR A 49 -9.57 1.96 15.99
C TYR A 49 -9.53 0.96 14.85
N PRO A 50 -10.66 0.32 14.48
CA PRO A 50 -10.70 -0.53 13.30
C PRO A 50 -10.28 0.26 12.06
N VAL A 51 -9.47 -0.35 11.21
CA VAL A 51 -8.95 0.29 10.00
C VAL A 51 -9.76 -0.21 8.81
N GLN A 52 -10.38 0.72 8.10
CA GLN A 52 -11.12 0.43 6.87
C GLN A 52 -10.19 0.36 5.65
N GLN A 53 -9.23 1.29 5.56
CA GLN A 53 -8.28 1.40 4.46
C GLN A 53 -6.97 1.98 4.96
N ALA A 54 -5.87 1.58 4.33
CA ALA A 54 -4.55 2.18 4.55
C ALA A 54 -3.90 2.46 3.20
N GLU A 55 -3.17 3.57 3.15
CA GLU A 55 -2.37 4.00 2.01
C GLU A 55 -0.93 4.25 2.46
N TYR A 56 0.01 4.03 1.56
CA TYR A 56 1.42 4.36 1.72
C TYR A 56 1.93 5.04 0.45
N ASP A 57 2.43 6.27 0.60
CA ASP A 57 3.08 7.02 -0.46
C ASP A 57 4.60 6.90 -0.34
N ASP A 58 5.24 6.33 -1.36
CA ASP A 58 6.70 6.12 -1.35
C ASP A 58 7.51 7.35 -1.79
N GLY A 59 6.86 8.48 -2.09
CA GLY A 59 7.53 9.75 -2.31
C GLY A 59 7.93 10.39 -0.99
N SER A 60 7.00 10.37 -0.04
CA SER A 60 7.13 10.97 1.28
C SER A 60 7.43 9.96 2.39
N GLY A 61 7.02 8.70 2.24
CA GLY A 61 7.00 7.69 3.30
C GLY A 61 5.83 7.86 4.28
N GLN A 62 4.80 8.61 3.89
CA GLN A 62 3.60 8.84 4.70
C GLN A 62 2.62 7.67 4.56
N TYR A 63 2.04 7.29 5.68
CA TYR A 63 0.86 6.44 5.78
C TYR A 63 -0.38 7.31 6.00
N THR A 64 -1.46 6.97 5.31
CA THR A 64 -2.81 7.52 5.54
C THR A 64 -3.74 6.38 5.90
N LEU A 65 -4.35 6.45 7.08
CA LEU A 65 -5.27 5.43 7.59
C LEU A 65 -6.68 6.00 7.67
N PHE A 66 -7.65 5.25 7.17
CA PHE A 66 -9.07 5.53 7.36
C PHE A 66 -9.60 4.67 8.51
N LEU A 67 -9.88 5.33 9.63
CA LEU A 67 -10.23 4.74 10.91
C LEU A 67 -11.75 4.79 11.11
N LEU A 68 -12.28 3.73 11.70
CA LEU A 68 -13.65 3.65 12.17
C LEU A 68 -13.72 3.93 13.67
N ASN A 69 -14.89 4.37 14.14
CA ASN A 69 -15.18 4.62 15.56
C ASN A 69 -14.23 5.64 16.21
N THR A 70 -13.79 6.65 15.45
CA THR A 70 -13.06 7.79 16.04
C THR A 70 -13.99 8.60 16.96
N PRO A 71 -13.46 9.25 18.03
CA PRO A 71 -14.28 10.06 18.92
C PRO A 71 -14.98 11.21 18.18
N ALA A 72 -16.13 11.66 18.69
CA ALA A 72 -16.84 12.80 18.11
C ALA A 72 -15.91 14.02 17.98
N GLY A 73 -15.93 14.66 16.81
CA GLY A 73 -15.04 15.78 16.49
C GLY A 73 -13.63 15.39 16.05
N THR A 74 -13.28 14.10 16.00
CA THR A 74 -11.99 13.62 15.48
C THR A 74 -12.15 13.11 14.04
N PRO A 75 -11.38 13.64 13.07
CA PRO A 75 -11.41 13.14 11.69
C PRO A 75 -11.16 11.62 11.62
N PRO A 76 -11.82 10.90 10.69
CA PRO A 76 -11.57 9.46 10.49
C PRO A 76 -10.23 9.21 9.81
N GLU A 77 -9.58 10.23 9.25
CA GLU A 77 -8.30 10.13 8.59
C GLU A 77 -7.15 10.38 9.58
N PHE A 78 -6.18 9.47 9.63
CA PHE A 78 -4.97 9.60 10.44
C PHE A 78 -3.73 9.49 9.56
N ARG A 79 -2.82 10.46 9.67
CA ARG A 79 -1.59 10.50 8.87
C ARG A 79 -0.35 10.41 9.73
N THR A 80 0.57 9.52 9.38
CA THR A 80 1.85 9.41 10.09
C THR A 80 2.95 8.94 9.16
N GLU A 81 4.19 9.26 9.50
CA GLU A 81 5.36 8.58 8.95
C GLU A 81 5.81 7.47 9.91
N ASN A 82 6.68 6.58 9.45
CA ASN A 82 7.34 5.58 10.29
C ASN A 82 6.33 4.78 11.15
N LEU A 83 5.24 4.30 10.54
CA LEU A 83 4.22 3.52 11.25
C LEU A 83 4.78 2.13 11.58
N GLN A 84 4.77 1.76 12.85
CA GLN A 84 5.04 0.37 13.23
C GLN A 84 3.84 -0.50 12.85
N MET A 85 4.12 -1.74 12.44
CA MET A 85 3.10 -2.72 12.11
C MET A 85 3.35 -4.04 12.82
N ALA A 86 2.29 -4.83 12.99
CA ALA A 86 2.35 -6.20 13.46
C ALA A 86 1.27 -7.03 12.76
N ARG A 87 1.51 -8.32 12.57
CA ARG A 87 0.46 -9.28 12.18
C ARG A 87 -0.39 -9.58 13.42
N LEU A 88 -1.69 -9.75 13.23
CA LEU A 88 -2.55 -10.40 14.22
C LEU A 88 -2.24 -11.90 14.27
N THR A 89 -2.34 -12.51 15.46
CA THR A 89 -2.24 -13.97 15.55
C THR A 89 -3.48 -14.64 14.98
N ASP A 90 -3.38 -15.92 14.63
CA ASP A 90 -4.52 -16.66 14.08
C ASP A 90 -5.63 -16.82 15.13
N GLU A 91 -5.28 -16.89 16.42
CA GLU A 91 -6.23 -16.93 17.54
C GLU A 91 -7.01 -15.63 17.65
N GLN A 92 -6.33 -14.49 17.53
CA GLN A 92 -6.98 -13.17 17.51
C GLN A 92 -7.95 -13.05 16.34
N ILE A 93 -7.52 -13.45 15.14
CA ILE A 93 -8.37 -13.41 13.94
C ILE A 93 -9.58 -14.32 14.09
N LYS A 94 -9.39 -15.55 14.61
CA LYS A 94 -10.48 -16.50 14.89
C LYS A 94 -11.45 -15.97 15.97
N ALA A 95 -10.96 -15.19 16.93
CA ALA A 95 -11.77 -14.49 17.91
C ALA A 95 -12.51 -13.26 17.33
N GLY A 96 -12.37 -13.01 16.03
CA GLY A 96 -13.08 -11.94 15.32
C GLY A 96 -12.30 -10.62 15.23
N GLU A 97 -11.05 -10.59 15.69
CA GLU A 97 -10.22 -9.38 15.64
C GLU A 97 -9.92 -8.99 14.19
N LYS A 98 -10.13 -7.71 13.87
CA LYS A 98 -9.89 -7.11 12.55
C LYS A 98 -8.66 -6.22 12.58
N SER A 99 -8.14 -5.88 11.40
CA SER A 99 -7.07 -4.90 11.26
C SER A 99 -7.45 -3.59 11.95
N HIS A 100 -6.55 -3.06 12.76
CA HIS A 100 -6.82 -1.89 13.60
C HIS A 100 -5.55 -1.12 13.92
N LEU A 101 -5.71 0.18 14.14
CA LEU A 101 -4.71 1.03 14.75
C LEU A 101 -4.88 0.93 16.26
N LYS A 102 -3.81 0.56 16.97
CA LYS A 102 -3.75 0.63 18.43
C LYS A 102 -2.87 1.82 18.80
N VAL A 103 -3.35 2.64 19.74
CA VAL A 103 -2.62 3.80 20.24
C VAL A 103 -2.51 3.66 21.74
N GLU A 104 -1.28 3.57 22.23
CA GLU A 104 -0.95 3.44 23.66
C GLU A 104 0.12 4.46 24.03
N ASN A 105 -0.14 5.29 25.03
CA ASN A 105 0.75 6.38 25.44
C ASN A 105 1.10 7.32 24.26
N GLY A 106 0.13 7.57 23.38
CA GLY A 106 0.30 8.35 22.16
C GLY A 106 1.16 7.70 21.07
N GLN A 107 1.53 6.42 21.21
CA GLN A 107 2.31 5.68 20.22
C GLN A 107 1.40 4.80 19.35
N PRO A 108 1.25 5.12 18.04
CA PRO A 108 0.43 4.33 17.13
C PRO A 108 1.17 3.09 16.59
N ALA A 109 0.50 1.95 16.60
CA ALA A 109 0.94 0.72 15.94
C ALA A 109 -0.23 0.07 15.18
N LEU A 110 0.01 -0.32 13.93
CA LEU A 110 -0.99 -0.88 13.04
C LEU A 110 -0.94 -2.41 13.06
N TYR A 111 -2.00 -3.02 13.56
CA TYR A 111 -2.16 -4.48 13.59
C TYR A 111 -2.97 -4.92 12.38
N LEU A 112 -2.44 -5.88 11.63
CA LEU A 112 -2.98 -6.30 10.34
C LEU A 112 -3.32 -7.78 10.33
N THR A 113 -4.45 -8.13 9.73
CA THR A 113 -4.70 -9.50 9.26
C THR A 113 -3.75 -9.83 8.11
N GLU A 114 -3.54 -11.12 7.82
CA GLU A 114 -2.63 -11.56 6.76
C GLU A 114 -3.06 -11.10 5.35
N ASP A 115 -4.36 -10.97 5.14
CA ASP A 115 -4.99 -10.60 3.86
C ASP A 115 -5.13 -9.09 3.66
N PHE A 116 -4.87 -8.28 4.70
CA PHE A 116 -4.99 -6.84 4.61
C PHE A 116 -3.94 -6.26 3.65
N LYS A 117 -4.40 -5.41 2.72
CA LYS A 117 -3.56 -4.74 1.72
C LYS A 117 -3.56 -3.24 1.99
N ILE A 118 -2.36 -2.67 2.00
CA ILE A 118 -2.13 -1.24 2.03
C ILE A 118 -2.05 -0.77 0.57
N GLN A 119 -2.83 0.22 0.18
CA GLN A 119 -2.67 0.86 -1.13
C GLN A 119 -1.29 1.49 -1.21
N TYR A 120 -0.60 1.30 -2.32
CA TYR A 120 0.78 1.73 -2.51
C TYR A 120 0.84 2.70 -3.68
N THR A 121 1.27 3.93 -3.43
CA THR A 121 1.57 4.91 -4.47
C THR A 121 3.06 4.96 -4.70
N HIS A 122 3.47 4.49 -5.89
CA HIS A 122 4.83 4.59 -6.39
C HIS A 122 5.04 5.93 -7.09
N ASN A 123 6.01 6.72 -6.66
CA ASN A 123 6.43 7.98 -7.26
C ASN A 123 7.72 7.73 -8.05
N VAL A 124 7.58 7.66 -9.37
CA VAL A 124 8.72 7.50 -10.29
C VAL A 124 9.41 8.85 -10.42
N THR A 125 10.69 8.89 -10.07
CA THR A 125 11.52 10.09 -10.16
C THR A 125 12.54 9.98 -11.28
N GLU A 126 12.71 11.04 -12.07
CA GLU A 126 13.74 11.15 -13.11
C GLU A 126 14.53 12.45 -12.94
N THR A 127 15.81 12.42 -13.31
CA THR A 127 16.63 13.64 -13.38
C THR A 127 16.41 14.31 -14.74
N GLN A 128 15.89 15.52 -14.73
CA GLN A 128 15.65 16.34 -15.91
C GLN A 128 16.43 17.65 -15.83
N THR A 129 16.84 18.16 -16.98
CA THR A 129 17.42 19.51 -17.07
C THR A 129 16.29 20.53 -17.04
N ASN A 130 16.26 21.39 -16.03
CA ASN A 130 15.29 22.48 -15.95
C ASN A 130 15.53 23.45 -17.12
N PRO A 131 14.54 23.69 -18.01
CA PRO A 131 14.71 24.53 -19.18
C PRO A 131 14.89 26.02 -18.85
N GLN A 132 14.52 26.45 -17.63
CA GLN A 132 14.63 27.83 -17.17
C GLN A 132 15.99 28.12 -16.53
N THR A 133 16.56 27.15 -15.80
CA THR A 133 17.80 27.34 -15.01
C THR A 133 19.01 26.62 -15.60
N GLY A 134 18.80 25.65 -16.49
CA GLY A 134 19.84 24.77 -17.02
C GLY A 134 20.39 23.76 -16.01
N GLN A 135 19.86 23.73 -14.78
CA GLN A 135 20.31 22.85 -13.72
C GLN A 135 19.62 21.49 -13.81
N GLN A 136 20.29 20.44 -13.33
CA GLN A 136 19.68 19.12 -13.19
C GLN A 136 18.81 19.08 -11.95
N GLU A 137 17.55 18.70 -12.11
CA GLU A 137 16.57 18.58 -11.05
C GLU A 137 15.92 17.19 -11.11
N THR A 138 15.71 16.56 -9.96
CA THR A 138 14.96 15.30 -9.90
C THR A 138 13.48 15.59 -9.66
N VAL A 139 12.64 15.16 -10.59
CA VAL A 139 11.19 15.45 -10.58
C VAL A 139 10.38 14.17 -10.61
N VAL A 140 9.17 14.19 -10.04
CA VAL A 140 8.21 13.08 -10.18
C VAL A 140 7.60 13.16 -11.56
N VAL A 141 7.90 12.18 -12.40
CA VAL A 141 7.38 12.11 -13.78
C VAL A 141 6.10 11.29 -13.88
N ARG A 142 5.87 10.41 -12.90
CA ARG A 142 4.75 9.46 -12.93
C ARG A 142 4.41 8.98 -11.54
N ARG A 143 3.11 8.73 -11.32
CA ARG A 143 2.60 8.00 -10.16
C ARG A 143 1.95 6.70 -10.62
N GLU A 144 2.28 5.61 -9.95
CA GLU A 144 1.74 4.29 -10.24
C GLU A 144 1.09 3.73 -8.97
N ASN A 145 -0.16 3.28 -9.10
CA ASN A 145 -0.91 2.71 -7.97
C ASN A 145 -0.76 1.19 -7.96
N ASN A 146 -0.54 0.64 -6.77
CA ASN A 146 -0.41 -0.78 -6.51
C ASN A 146 -0.97 -1.09 -5.11
N PHE A 147 -0.79 -2.33 -4.65
CA PHE A 147 -1.03 -2.73 -3.28
C PHE A 147 0.23 -3.32 -2.67
N TRP A 148 0.35 -3.20 -1.35
CA TRP A 148 1.37 -3.83 -0.54
C TRP A 148 0.71 -4.67 0.54
N ALA A 149 1.10 -5.94 0.63
CA ALA A 149 0.65 -6.87 1.66
C ALA A 149 1.87 -7.31 2.50
N PRO A 150 2.18 -6.61 3.61
CA PRO A 150 3.41 -6.82 4.38
C PRO A 150 3.55 -8.23 4.94
N PHE A 151 2.43 -8.88 5.24
CA PHE A 151 2.38 -10.18 5.92
C PHE A 151 1.80 -11.31 5.07
N ALA A 152 1.44 -11.04 3.81
CA ALA A 152 0.88 -12.07 2.93
C ALA A 152 1.92 -13.18 2.66
N GLY A 153 1.57 -14.43 2.96
CA GLY A 153 2.45 -15.57 2.75
C GLY A 153 3.56 -15.71 3.78
N ALA A 154 3.55 -14.89 4.84
CA ALA A 154 4.49 -15.03 5.96
C ALA A 154 4.36 -16.36 6.71
N VAL A 155 3.27 -17.11 6.47
CA VAL A 155 3.00 -18.43 7.05
C VAL A 155 3.15 -19.59 6.04
N ALA A 156 3.26 -19.30 4.72
CA ALA A 156 3.21 -20.31 3.67
C ALA A 156 4.58 -20.73 3.09
N GLY A 157 5.68 -20.07 3.49
CA GLY A 157 7.04 -20.46 3.11
C GLY A 157 7.72 -21.20 4.26
N ASN A 158 8.66 -22.08 3.96
CA ASN A 158 9.49 -22.86 4.90
C ASN A 158 10.40 -21.99 5.81
N ILE A 159 9.93 -20.86 6.31
CA ILE A 159 10.53 -20.03 7.36
C ILE A 159 10.03 -20.53 8.72
N ALA A 160 9.96 -21.85 8.90
CA ALA A 160 9.74 -22.51 10.19
C ALA A 160 11.05 -22.61 10.98
N GLY A 161 11.83 -21.53 10.98
CA GLY A 161 12.87 -21.32 11.97
C GLY A 161 12.20 -20.71 13.20
N GLN A 162 12.24 -21.42 14.32
CA GLN A 162 11.53 -21.21 15.61
C GLN A 162 11.60 -19.81 16.26
N ALA A 163 12.07 -18.77 15.57
CA ALA A 163 12.27 -17.42 16.07
C ALA A 163 11.54 -16.30 15.29
N ILE A 164 10.96 -16.56 14.11
CA ILE A 164 10.28 -15.51 13.31
C ILE A 164 8.79 -15.41 13.61
N GLY A 165 8.15 -16.49 14.08
CA GLY A 165 6.73 -16.48 14.44
C GLY A 165 6.40 -15.37 15.45
N SER A 166 7.15 -15.26 16.56
CA SER A 166 6.88 -14.27 17.61
C SER A 166 7.20 -12.82 17.22
N LEU A 167 8.11 -12.61 16.25
CA LEU A 167 8.53 -11.26 15.86
C LEU A 167 7.50 -10.57 14.97
N LEU A 168 6.75 -11.32 14.16
CA LEU A 168 5.68 -10.76 13.32
C LEU A 168 4.50 -10.24 14.14
N PHE A 169 4.26 -10.79 15.33
CA PHE A 169 3.14 -10.44 16.20
C PHE A 169 3.42 -9.25 17.14
N ARG A 170 4.57 -8.59 16.97
CA ARG A 170 4.96 -7.41 17.76
C ARG A 170 5.19 -6.23 16.82
N PRO A 171 4.88 -5.00 17.24
CA PRO A 171 5.13 -3.82 16.42
C PRO A 171 6.60 -3.71 16.00
N GLN A 172 6.84 -3.63 14.69
CA GLN A 172 8.14 -3.40 14.07
C GLN A 172 7.97 -2.39 12.92
N TYR A 173 9.06 -1.74 12.53
CA TYR A 173 9.10 -0.99 11.29
C TYR A 173 9.28 -1.94 10.12
N TYR A 174 8.51 -1.75 9.06
CA TYR A 174 8.65 -2.47 7.80
C TYR A 174 8.76 -1.50 6.64
N VAL A 175 9.53 -1.90 5.64
CA VAL A 175 9.66 -1.17 4.38
C VAL A 175 9.11 -2.04 3.26
N PRO A 176 8.28 -1.51 2.35
CA PRO A 176 7.84 -2.22 1.14
C PRO A 176 9.03 -2.79 0.37
N PRO A 177 8.91 -3.94 -0.32
CA PRO A 177 9.97 -4.44 -1.20
C PRO A 177 10.17 -3.49 -2.40
N VAL A 178 11.21 -3.76 -3.20
CA VAL A 178 11.42 -3.03 -4.46
C VAL A 178 10.16 -3.12 -5.32
N TYR A 179 9.71 -1.99 -5.85
CA TYR A 179 8.59 -1.94 -6.79
C TYR A 179 8.93 -2.73 -8.06
N GLN A 180 8.01 -3.59 -8.49
CA GLN A 180 8.15 -4.40 -9.69
C GLN A 180 7.00 -4.10 -10.66
N PRO A 181 7.28 -3.46 -11.80
CA PRO A 181 6.27 -3.21 -12.82
C PRO A 181 5.55 -4.50 -13.23
N GLY A 182 4.24 -4.42 -13.44
CA GLY A 182 3.40 -5.56 -13.81
C GLY A 182 3.01 -6.50 -12.66
N THR A 183 3.53 -6.29 -11.45
CA THR A 183 3.08 -7.02 -10.25
C THR A 183 1.86 -6.32 -9.65
N SER A 184 0.77 -7.06 -9.42
CA SER A 184 -0.50 -6.50 -8.91
C SER A 184 -0.54 -6.27 -7.38
N VAL A 185 0.37 -6.91 -6.63
CA VAL A 185 0.52 -6.74 -5.19
C VAL A 185 1.98 -6.99 -4.80
N LEU A 186 2.64 -6.01 -4.19
CA LEU A 186 3.92 -6.18 -3.50
C LEU A 186 3.70 -7.05 -2.26
N ARG A 187 4.35 -8.22 -2.18
CA ARG A 187 4.18 -9.17 -1.06
C ARG A 187 5.39 -9.19 -0.15
N GLY A 188 5.14 -9.30 1.15
CA GLY A 188 6.20 -9.31 2.16
C GLY A 188 6.80 -7.92 2.35
N TYR A 189 8.04 -7.86 2.82
CA TYR A 189 8.74 -6.61 3.09
C TYR A 189 10.18 -6.67 2.56
N GLY A 190 10.70 -5.51 2.17
CA GLY A 190 12.07 -5.35 1.73
C GLY A 190 13.08 -5.22 2.88
N GLY A 191 12.63 -4.71 4.02
CA GLY A 191 13.42 -4.60 5.25
C GLY A 191 12.50 -4.45 6.47
N TYR A 192 13.01 -4.80 7.65
CA TYR A 192 12.27 -4.71 8.91
C TYR A 192 13.18 -4.46 10.11
N GLY A 193 12.69 -3.89 11.19
CA GLY A 193 13.49 -3.68 12.39
C GLY A 193 12.77 -2.98 13.53
N SER A 194 13.43 -2.97 14.68
CA SER A 194 12.97 -2.29 15.91
C SER A 194 13.07 -0.77 15.82
N SER A 195 13.84 -0.25 14.86
CA SER A 195 13.88 1.15 14.47
C SER A 195 13.72 1.27 12.96
N TYR A 196 13.23 2.43 12.50
CA TYR A 196 13.10 2.69 11.06
C TYR A 196 14.47 2.63 10.36
N GLY A 197 15.52 3.18 10.99
CA GLY A 197 16.89 3.09 10.48
C GLY A 197 17.36 1.65 10.26
N GLN A 198 17.11 0.77 11.24
CA GLN A 198 17.44 -0.65 11.10
C GLN A 198 16.68 -1.32 9.93
N ALA A 199 15.40 -0.99 9.74
CA ALA A 199 14.62 -1.51 8.62
C ALA A 199 15.18 -1.04 7.26
N VAL A 200 15.57 0.24 7.18
CA VAL A 200 16.22 0.82 5.99
C VAL A 200 17.57 0.18 5.72
N ASP A 201 18.40 -0.04 6.74
CA ASP A 201 19.73 -0.64 6.56
C ASP A 201 19.64 -2.08 6.07
N ARG A 202 18.70 -2.88 6.61
CA ARG A 202 18.45 -4.23 6.09
C ARG A 202 17.94 -4.22 4.65
N TYR A 203 17.11 -3.25 4.30
CA TYR A 203 16.68 -3.06 2.91
C TYR A 203 17.89 -2.77 2.00
N ARG A 204 18.78 -1.84 2.41
CA ARG A 204 20.00 -1.52 1.66
C ARG A 204 20.91 -2.72 1.50
N THR A 205 21.13 -3.51 2.55
CA THR A 205 21.92 -4.74 2.47
C THR A 205 21.32 -5.73 1.47
N ARG A 206 19.99 -5.82 1.38
CA ARG A 206 19.31 -6.74 0.48
C ARG A 206 19.31 -6.28 -0.98
N TYR A 207 19.11 -4.99 -1.25
CA TYR A 207 18.87 -4.47 -2.61
C TYR A 207 19.98 -3.56 -3.14
N ASN A 208 21.04 -3.32 -2.36
CA ASN A 208 22.12 -2.39 -2.67
C ASN A 208 21.64 -0.97 -3.05
N ALA A 209 20.50 -0.56 -2.49
CA ALA A 209 19.88 0.73 -2.75
C ALA A 209 19.00 1.15 -1.56
N PRO A 210 18.81 2.46 -1.30
CA PRO A 210 17.83 2.91 -0.32
C PRO A 210 16.39 2.65 -0.82
N PRO A 211 15.43 2.49 0.11
CA PRO A 211 14.00 2.46 -0.21
C PRO A 211 13.56 3.70 -0.97
N ALA A 212 12.51 3.58 -1.78
CA ALA A 212 11.96 4.70 -2.56
C ALA A 212 11.66 5.93 -1.68
N ALA A 213 10.96 5.76 -0.55
CA ALA A 213 10.67 6.87 0.37
C ALA A 213 11.91 7.56 0.93
N VAL A 214 13.01 6.83 1.15
CA VAL A 214 14.26 7.44 1.65
C VAL A 214 14.95 8.22 0.55
N ARG A 215 14.97 7.68 -0.68
CA ARG A 215 15.54 8.33 -1.86
C ARG A 215 14.77 9.60 -2.21
N ASN A 216 13.45 9.48 -2.29
CA ASN A 216 12.56 10.52 -2.77
C ASN A 216 12.42 11.67 -1.76
N ARG A 217 12.41 11.37 -0.45
CA ARG A 217 12.35 12.40 0.60
C ARG A 217 13.56 13.34 0.61
N GLN A 218 14.74 12.86 0.21
CA GLN A 218 15.92 13.72 0.08
C GLN A 218 15.72 14.78 -1.02
N ILE A 219 14.92 14.47 -2.03
CA ILE A 219 14.65 15.33 -3.18
C ILE A 219 13.55 16.36 -2.86
N PHE A 220 12.50 15.98 -2.12
CA PHE A 220 11.35 16.86 -1.84
C PHE A 220 11.52 17.85 -0.67
N ARG A 221 12.65 17.81 0.04
CA ARG A 221 12.94 18.73 1.16
C ARG A 221 13.86 19.89 0.79
N THR A 222 14.47 19.84 -0.40
CA THR A 222 15.27 20.90 -1.02
C THR A 222 14.44 21.65 -2.04
#